data_AF-A0A8K0GAM8-F1
#
_entry.id   AF-A0A8K0GAM8-F1
#
_cell.length_a   1.000
_cell.length_b   1.000
_cell.length_c   1.000
_cell.angle_alpha   90.00
_cell.angle_beta   90.00
_cell.angle_gamma   90.00
#
_symmetry.space_group_name_H-M   'P 1'
#
loop_
_entity.id
_entity.type
_entity.pdbx_description
1 polymer ?
#
loop_
_entity_poly.entity_id
_entity_poly.type
_entity_poly.pdbx_seq_one_letter_code
_entity_poly.pdbx_strand_id
1 'polypeptide(L)'
;MPKSLTPAPTRFQHDFHSKENYANARELVSISICWNCEDFRTVSLRSYILKVFLKIIQARNYRKSETNMKDSQFGFRNGLGTREALFAVQVHFQRCKDANLPVF
;
A
#
# COMPACT_ATOMS: atom_id res chain seq x y z
N MET A 1 43.05 23.84 -1.07
CA MET A 1 42.07 23.26 -0.13
C MET A 1 40.85 22.79 -0.91
N PRO A 2 40.79 21.50 -1.29
CA PRO A 2 39.62 20.92 -1.96
C PRO A 2 38.61 20.40 -0.94
N LYS A 3 37.31 20.67 -1.19
CA LYS A 3 36.17 20.22 -0.38
C LYS A 3 36.10 18.69 -0.43
N SER A 4 36.06 18.06 0.74
CA SER A 4 35.88 16.63 0.94
C SER A 4 34.59 16.13 0.28
N LEU A 5 34.74 15.19 -0.64
CA LEU A 5 33.67 14.42 -1.27
C LEU A 5 33.00 13.57 -0.18
N THR A 6 31.74 13.83 0.14
CA THR A 6 30.94 12.95 0.99
C THR A 6 30.65 11.66 0.23
N PRO A 7 30.87 10.47 0.82
CA PRO A 7 30.55 9.22 0.14
C PRO A 7 29.03 9.03 0.05
N ALA A 8 28.56 8.59 -1.11
CA ALA A 8 27.18 8.13 -1.30
C ALA A 8 26.86 7.02 -0.28
N PRO A 9 25.62 6.96 0.25
CA PRO A 9 25.24 5.90 1.18
C PRO A 9 25.36 4.56 0.46
N THR A 10 26.40 3.83 0.86
CA THR A 10 26.75 2.54 0.31
C THR A 10 25.84 1.53 0.98
N ARG A 11 25.05 0.82 0.18
CA ARG A 11 24.60 -0.55 0.42
C ARG A 11 23.76 -0.76 1.68
N PHE A 12 22.46 -1.03 1.44
CA PHE A 12 21.54 -1.68 2.37
C PHE A 12 22.25 -2.75 3.23
N GLN A 13 22.59 -2.39 4.46
CA GLN A 13 22.98 -3.35 5.48
C GLN A 13 21.69 -3.95 6.04
N HIS A 14 21.50 -5.24 5.75
CA HIS A 14 20.55 -6.09 6.44
C HIS A 14 21.05 -6.31 7.86
N ASP A 15 20.75 -5.39 8.77
CA ASP A 15 20.96 -5.64 10.19
C ASP A 15 19.83 -6.55 10.70
N PHE A 16 20.11 -7.85 10.64
CA PHE A 16 19.24 -8.89 11.18
C PHE A 16 19.44 -8.95 12.69
N HIS A 17 18.78 -8.05 13.43
CA HIS A 17 18.80 -8.12 14.87
C HIS A 17 17.91 -9.29 15.33
N SER A 18 18.57 -10.40 15.66
CA SER A 18 17.99 -11.60 16.26
C SER A 18 17.19 -11.23 17.52
N LYS A 19 15.86 -11.30 17.43
CA LYS A 19 14.99 -11.46 18.59
C LYS A 19 14.46 -12.90 18.58
N GLU A 20 15.09 -13.72 19.40
CA GLU A 20 14.56 -14.99 19.89
C GLU A 20 13.13 -14.76 20.37
N ASN A 21 12.16 -15.52 19.83
CA ASN A 21 10.78 -15.75 20.29
C ASN A 21 9.73 -15.81 19.16
N TYR A 22 10.09 -16.30 17.98
CA TYR A 22 9.10 -16.71 16.98
C TYR A 22 9.49 -18.02 16.31
N ALA A 23 9.45 -19.13 17.06
CA ALA A 23 9.69 -20.49 16.54
C ALA A 23 8.68 -20.94 15.44
N ASN A 24 7.68 -20.12 15.11
CA ASN A 24 6.70 -20.36 14.04
C ASN A 24 6.55 -19.19 13.05
N ALA A 25 7.44 -18.18 13.09
CA ALA A 25 7.36 -17.07 12.14
C ALA A 25 7.98 -17.49 10.80
N ARG A 26 7.12 -17.84 9.84
CA ARG A 26 7.42 -17.62 8.42
C ARG A 26 7.99 -16.21 8.28
N GLU A 27 9.19 -16.11 7.70
CA GLU A 27 9.95 -14.88 7.44
C GLU A 27 9.05 -13.65 7.26
N LEU A 28 9.02 -12.78 8.26
CA LEU A 28 8.34 -11.49 8.20
C LEU A 28 9.36 -10.45 7.71
N VAL A 29 9.00 -9.69 6.68
CA VAL A 29 9.82 -8.58 6.18
C VAL A 29 9.18 -7.27 6.63
N SER A 30 9.97 -6.40 7.24
CA SER A 30 9.54 -5.07 7.68
C SER A 30 9.74 -4.06 6.55
N ILE A 31 8.65 -3.42 6.12
CA ILE A 31 8.69 -2.36 5.10
C ILE A 31 8.32 -1.04 5.78
N SER A 32 9.19 -0.04 5.68
CA SER A 32 8.91 1.34 6.09
C SER A 32 9.03 2.27 4.88
N ILE A 33 8.10 3.22 4.79
CA ILE A 33 8.05 4.24 3.74
C ILE A 33 8.69 5.56 4.23
N CYS A 34 8.81 5.73 5.55
CA CYS A 34 9.32 6.93 6.19
C CYS A 34 10.64 6.64 6.91
N TRP A 35 11.65 7.49 6.67
CA TRP A 35 13.04 7.29 7.11
C TRP A 35 13.28 7.40 8.63
N ASN A 36 12.30 7.87 9.41
CA ASN A 36 12.41 8.04 10.87
C ASN A 36 11.17 7.51 11.62
N CYS A 37 10.47 6.54 11.05
CA CYS A 37 9.25 6.01 11.65
C CYS A 37 9.56 4.72 12.42
N GLU A 38 9.23 4.70 13.71
CA GLU A 38 9.30 3.50 14.55
C GLU A 38 8.25 2.45 14.14
N ASP A 39 7.25 2.86 13.35
CA ASP A 39 6.19 2.00 12.84
C ASP A 39 6.61 1.34 11.52
N PHE A 40 7.06 0.09 11.63
CA PHE A 40 7.25 -0.78 10.49
C PHE A 40 6.01 -1.64 10.25
N ARG A 41 5.56 -1.70 8.99
CA ARG A 41 4.56 -2.70 8.60
C ARG A 41 5.28 -4.02 8.34
N THR A 42 5.00 -5.03 9.16
CA THR A 42 5.44 -6.39 8.88
C THR A 42 4.59 -7.00 7.76
N VAL A 43 5.27 -7.62 6.80
CA VAL A 43 4.64 -8.36 5.70
C VAL A 43 5.14 -9.79 5.75
N SER A 44 4.21 -10.74 5.84
CA SER A 44 4.57 -12.15 5.85
C SER A 44 4.94 -12.64 4.46
N LEU A 45 6.13 -13.22 4.33
CA LEU A 45 6.53 -13.88 3.10
C LEU A 45 5.75 -15.21 2.96
N ARG A 46 4.90 -15.27 1.94
CA ARG A 46 4.06 -16.44 1.67
C ARG A 46 4.74 -17.39 0.70
N SER A 47 4.55 -18.69 0.92
CA SER A 47 5.01 -19.73 0.00
C SER A 47 4.42 -19.53 -1.40
N TYR A 48 5.12 -20.01 -2.42
CA TYR A 48 4.69 -19.93 -3.81
C TYR A 48 3.29 -20.52 -4.02
N ILE A 49 3.05 -21.71 -3.45
CA ILE A 49 1.77 -22.41 -3.51
C ILE A 49 0.63 -21.56 -2.92
N LEU A 50 0.87 -20.93 -1.77
CA LEU A 50 -0.13 -20.08 -1.13
C LEU A 50 -0.47 -18.86 -2.00
N LYS A 51 0.53 -18.25 -2.67
CA LYS A 51 0.28 -17.16 -3.63
C LYS A 51 -0.64 -17.61 -4.78
N VAL A 52 -0.46 -18.82 -5.30
CA VAL A 52 -1.31 -19.38 -6.37
C VAL A 52 -2.74 -19.60 -5.87
N PHE A 53 -2.92 -20.24 -4.71
CA PHE A 53 -4.26 -20.45 -4.13
C PHE A 53 -4.98 -19.13 -3.89
N LEU A 54 -4.30 -18.13 -3.35
CA LEU A 54 -4.87 -16.82 -3.10
C LEU A 54 -5.32 -16.12 -4.39
N LYS A 55 -4.53 -16.23 -5.47
CA LYS A 55 -4.94 -15.69 -6.78
C LYS A 55 -6.22 -16.35 -7.30
N ILE A 56 -6.34 -17.68 -7.16
CA ILE A 56 -7.53 -18.42 -7.61
C ILE A 56 -8.76 -18.01 -6.77
N ILE A 57 -8.62 -17.93 -5.45
CA ILE A 57 -9.70 -17.52 -4.54
C ILE A 57 -10.12 -16.08 -4.83
N GLN A 58 -9.15 -15.17 -4.98
CA GLN A 58 -9.41 -13.78 -5.30
C GLN A 58 -10.15 -13.67 -6.63
N ALA A 59 -9.69 -14.34 -7.69
CA ALA A 59 -10.34 -14.32 -9.00
C ALA A 59 -11.80 -14.82 -8.94
N ARG A 60 -12.07 -15.88 -8.16
CA ARG A 60 -13.43 -16.41 -7.99
C ARG A 60 -14.36 -15.46 -7.24
N ASN A 61 -13.87 -14.80 -6.20
CA ASN A 61 -14.66 -13.89 -5.38
C ASN A 61 -14.73 -12.47 -5.94
N TYR A 62 -13.84 -12.13 -6.89
CA TYR A 62 -13.74 -10.82 -7.49
C TYR A 62 -15.08 -10.34 -8.04
N ARG A 63 -15.79 -11.21 -8.79
CA ARG A 63 -17.08 -10.85 -9.39
C ARG A 63 -18.16 -10.54 -8.36
N LYS A 64 -18.20 -11.27 -7.24
CA LYS A 64 -19.15 -11.00 -6.15
C LYS A 64 -18.77 -9.73 -5.40
N SER A 65 -17.47 -9.50 -5.18
CA SER A 65 -16.98 -8.31 -4.50
C SER A 65 -17.30 -7.06 -5.30
N GLU A 66 -17.07 -7.06 -6.61
CA GLU A 66 -17.31 -5.90 -7.47
C GLU A 66 -18.78 -5.48 -7.54
N THR A 67 -19.72 -6.44 -7.46
CA THR A 67 -21.16 -6.17 -7.40
C THR A 67 -21.63 -5.60 -6.05
N ASN A 68 -20.94 -5.94 -4.94
CA ASN A 68 -21.31 -5.48 -3.60
C ASN A 68 -20.52 -4.23 -3.14
N MET A 69 -19.56 -3.76 -3.94
CA MET A 69 -18.77 -2.59 -3.63
C MET A 69 -19.56 -1.31 -3.88
N LYS A 70 -19.44 -0.34 -2.96
CA LYS A 70 -20.05 0.98 -3.09
C LYS A 70 -19.42 1.75 -4.24
N ASP A 71 -20.22 2.54 -4.97
CA ASP A 71 -19.75 3.33 -6.11
C ASP A 71 -18.69 4.39 -5.74
N SER A 72 -18.63 4.80 -4.47
CA SER A 72 -17.60 5.71 -3.95
C SER A 72 -16.26 5.04 -3.66
N GLN A 73 -16.17 3.71 -3.71
CA GLN A 73 -14.92 2.99 -3.51
C GLN A 73 -14.18 2.88 -4.85
N PHE A 74 -13.06 3.60 -4.95
CA PHE A 74 -12.20 3.61 -6.15
C PHE A 74 -11.00 2.67 -6.05
N GLY A 75 -10.55 2.33 -4.84
CA GLY A 75 -9.40 1.45 -4.62
C GLY A 75 -9.73 -0.02 -4.88
N PHE A 76 -8.74 -0.78 -5.37
CA PHE A 76 -8.80 -2.23 -5.56
C PHE A 76 -9.91 -2.73 -6.51
N ARG A 77 -10.40 -1.86 -7.39
CA ARG A 77 -11.33 -2.20 -8.48
C ARG A 77 -10.60 -2.19 -9.82
N ASN A 78 -11.04 -3.05 -10.74
CA ASN A 78 -10.53 -3.09 -12.09
C ASN A 78 -10.95 -1.83 -12.83
N GLY A 79 -9.98 -1.19 -13.49
CA GLY A 79 -10.24 0.01 -14.30
C GLY A 79 -10.50 1.29 -13.50
N LEU A 80 -10.44 1.25 -12.17
CA LEU A 80 -10.51 2.44 -11.31
C LEU A 80 -9.17 2.60 -10.57
N GLY A 81 -8.52 3.72 -10.81
CA GLY A 81 -7.28 4.11 -10.16
C GLY A 81 -7.44 5.37 -9.32
N THR A 82 -6.31 5.84 -8.80
CA THR A 82 -6.25 7.07 -8.01
C THR A 82 -6.60 8.31 -8.84
N ARG A 83 -6.39 8.28 -10.17
CA ARG A 83 -6.76 9.38 -11.07
C ARG A 83 -8.27 9.60 -11.10
N GLU A 84 -9.03 8.52 -11.23
CA GLU A 84 -10.49 8.54 -11.29
C GLU A 84 -11.07 8.99 -9.94
N ALA A 85 -10.46 8.55 -8.84
CA ALA A 85 -10.82 9.01 -7.50
C ALA A 85 -10.58 10.51 -7.31
N LEU A 86 -9.40 11.01 -7.71
CA LEU A 86 -9.05 12.42 -7.59
C LEU A 86 -9.97 13.29 -8.44
N PHE A 87 -10.26 12.83 -9.66
CA PHE A 87 -11.19 13.52 -10.55
C PHE A 87 -12.60 13.59 -9.96
N ALA A 88 -13.12 12.49 -9.41
CA ALA A 88 -14.44 12.46 -8.77
C ALA A 88 -14.53 13.46 -7.60
N VAL A 89 -13.48 13.53 -6.77
CA VAL A 89 -13.40 14.50 -5.67
C VAL A 89 -13.35 15.94 -6.19
N GLN A 90 -12.56 16.21 -7.23
CA GLN A 90 -12.46 17.54 -7.80
C GLN A 90 -13.79 18.02 -8.41
N VAL A 91 -14.50 17.15 -9.13
CA VAL A 91 -15.84 17.46 -9.67
C VAL A 91 -16.84 17.68 -8.54
N HIS A 92 -16.77 16.87 -7.48
CA HIS A 92 -17.63 17.05 -6.31
C HIS A 92 -17.40 18.42 -5.67
N PHE A 93 -16.13 18.80 -5.48
CA PHE A 93 -15.75 20.10 -4.92
C PHE A 93 -16.20 21.28 -5.79
N GLN A 94 -16.09 21.16 -7.12
CA GLN A 94 -16.57 22.17 -8.07
C GLN A 94 -18.09 22.34 -7.97
N ARG A 95 -18.85 21.24 -7.95
CA ARG A 95 -20.32 21.29 -7.81
C ARG A 95 -20.77 21.93 -6.50
N CYS A 96 -20.10 21.64 -5.39
CA CYS A 96 -20.41 22.28 -4.11
C CYS A 96 -20.17 23.79 -4.16
N LYS A 97 -19.06 24.22 -4.78
CA LYS A 97 -18.77 25.64 -4.99
C LYS A 97 -19.79 26.34 -5.88
N ASP A 98 -20.16 25.72 -7.00
CA ASP A 98 -21.12 26.28 -7.95
C ASP A 98 -22.53 26.44 -7.33
N ALA A 99 -22.91 25.51 -6.45
CA ALA A 99 -24.16 25.56 -5.71
C ALA A 99 -24.10 26.43 -4.44
N ASN A 100 -22.95 27.06 -4.16
CA ASN A 100 -22.66 27.79 -2.92
C ASN A 100 -23.01 26.97 -1.65
N LEU A 101 -22.86 25.65 -1.75
CA LEU A 101 -23.10 24.71 -0.67
C LEU A 101 -21.80 24.53 0.12
N PRO A 102 -21.88 24.37 1.45
CA PRO A 102 -20.71 24.05 2.24
C PRO A 102 -20.12 22.74 1.74
N VAL A 103 -18.82 22.79 1.45
CA VAL A 103 -18.03 21.59 1.28
C VAL A 103 -17.67 21.17 2.69
N PHE A 104 -18.29 20.07 3.16
CA PHE A 104 -18.31 19.52 4.53
C PHE A 104 -19.45 20.03 5.42
#